data_AF-A0A844BST1-F1
#
_entry.id   AF-A0A844BST1-F1
#
_cell.length_a   1.000
_cell.length_b   1.000
_cell.length_c   1.000
_cell.angle_alpha   90.00
_cell.angle_beta   90.00
_cell.angle_gamma   90.00
#
_symmetry.space_group_name_H-M   'P 1'
#
loop_
_entity.id
_entity.type
_entity.pdbx_description
1 polymer ?
#
loop_
_entity_poly.entity_id
_entity_poly.type
_entity_poly.pdbx_seq_one_letter_code
_entity_poly.pdbx_strand_id
1 'polypeptide(L)'
;MSREDILEHYRARGTAEGHMGELKDVLAPALSSTNRPKSHWRGRTPQSCADAVDAFACNEVRLLIALLAYEVMHIARRAMAAATGTGWSLRRLRERVLRAGARLILSGRRMTLALSAAAAPFWAVLWPRITALHWSGP
;
A
#
# COMPACT_ATOMS: atom_id res chain seq x y z
N MET A 1 -12.44 -35.32 -1.55
CA MET A 1 -12.11 -34.14 -0.73
C MET A 1 -12.18 -34.59 0.72
N SER A 2 -11.03 -34.70 1.38
CA SER A 2 -10.89 -35.17 2.75
C SER A 2 -11.33 -34.08 3.75
N ARG A 3 -11.45 -34.44 5.04
CA ARG A 3 -11.74 -33.48 6.11
C ARG A 3 -10.59 -32.48 6.26
N GLU A 4 -9.36 -32.96 6.07
CA GLU A 4 -8.13 -32.19 6.15
C GLU A 4 -8.07 -31.14 5.04
N ASP A 5 -8.45 -31.51 3.80
CA ASP A 5 -8.51 -30.60 2.65
C ASP A 5 -9.44 -29.40 2.93
N ILE A 6 -10.60 -29.68 3.55
CA ILE A 6 -11.57 -28.65 3.91
C ILE A 6 -10.98 -27.69 4.95
N LEU A 7 -10.34 -28.22 5.99
CA LEU A 7 -9.73 -27.39 7.03
C LEU A 7 -8.62 -26.50 6.48
N GLU A 8 -7.79 -27.02 5.58
CA GLU A 8 -6.75 -26.25 4.92
C GLU A 8 -7.32 -25.12 4.07
N HIS A 9 -8.37 -25.40 3.29
CA HIS A 9 -9.07 -24.38 2.52
C HIS A 9 -9.61 -23.24 3.40
N TYR A 10 -10.25 -23.57 4.53
CA TYR A 10 -10.76 -22.55 5.44
C TYR A 10 -9.65 -21.72 6.11
N ARG A 11 -8.49 -22.31 6.42
CA ARG A 11 -7.32 -21.57 6.93
C ARG A 11 -6.74 -20.62 5.89
N ALA A 12 -6.59 -21.09 4.66
CA ALA A 12 -6.13 -20.27 3.54
C ALA A 12 -7.08 -19.08 3.30
N ARG A 13 -8.39 -19.34 3.31
CA ARG A 13 -9.42 -18.30 3.19
C ARG A 13 -9.35 -17.30 4.35
N GLY A 14 -9.29 -17.77 5.59
CA GLY A 14 -9.18 -16.89 6.76
C GLY A 14 -7.94 -16.00 6.72
N THR A 15 -6.83 -16.52 6.19
CA THR A 15 -5.58 -15.75 5.99
C THR A 15 -5.77 -14.67 4.92
N ALA A 16 -6.39 -15.02 3.79
CA ALA A 16 -6.70 -14.08 2.71
C ALA A 16 -7.66 -12.97 3.17
N GLU A 17 -8.70 -13.32 3.93
CA GLU A 17 -9.63 -12.37 4.54
C GLU A 17 -8.93 -11.43 5.53
N GLY A 18 -7.99 -11.96 6.33
CA GLY A 18 -7.15 -11.16 7.23
C GLY A 18 -6.31 -10.14 6.47
N HIS A 19 -5.61 -10.55 5.41
CA HIS A 19 -4.83 -9.64 4.55
C HIS A 19 -5.70 -8.57 3.89
N MET A 20 -6.87 -8.95 3.38
CA MET A 20 -7.83 -8.01 2.81
C MET A 20 -8.33 -7.00 3.85
N GLY A 21 -8.57 -7.47 5.09
CA GLY A 21 -8.93 -6.61 6.21
C GLY A 21 -7.86 -5.57 6.50
N GLU A 22 -6.60 -5.98 6.59
CA GLU A 22 -5.47 -5.07 6.83
C GLU A 22 -5.27 -4.06 5.68
N LEU A 23 -5.39 -4.49 4.43
CA LEU A 23 -5.34 -3.61 3.26
C LEU A 23 -6.40 -2.50 3.36
N LYS A 24 -7.65 -2.88 3.63
CA LYS A 24 -8.77 -1.94 3.72
C LYS A 24 -8.64 -1.00 4.91
N ASP A 25 -8.06 -1.48 6.01
CA ASP A 25 -7.88 -0.72 7.25
C ASP A 25 -6.71 0.29 7.19
N VAL A 26 -5.58 -0.12 6.61
CA VAL A 26 -4.35 0.68 6.63
C VAL A 26 -4.13 1.46 5.34
N LEU A 27 -4.49 0.93 4.18
CA LEU A 27 -4.33 1.65 2.91
C LEU A 27 -5.63 2.27 2.43
N ALA A 28 -6.78 1.67 2.79
CA ALA A 28 -8.11 2.17 2.48
C ALA A 28 -8.24 2.69 1.03
N PRO A 29 -7.93 1.85 0.02
CA PRO A 29 -7.94 2.29 -1.38
C PRO A 29 -9.32 2.81 -1.78
N ALA A 30 -9.37 4.07 -2.21
CA ALA A 30 -10.60 4.72 -2.63
C ALA A 30 -10.83 4.48 -4.14
N LEU A 31 -11.75 3.56 -4.45
CA LEU A 31 -12.17 3.27 -5.81
C LEU A 31 -13.37 4.16 -6.17
N SER A 32 -13.29 4.87 -7.30
CA SER A 32 -14.27 5.88 -7.70
C SER A 32 -15.31 5.30 -8.65
N SER A 33 -16.55 5.78 -8.62
CA SER A 33 -17.51 5.48 -9.67
C SER A 33 -17.19 6.26 -10.95
N THR A 34 -17.71 5.81 -12.10
CA THR A 34 -17.68 6.57 -13.35
C THR A 34 -18.24 7.97 -13.12
N ASN A 35 -17.52 8.98 -13.59
CA ASN A 35 -18.02 10.34 -13.55
C ASN A 35 -19.23 10.44 -14.50
N ARG A 36 -20.23 11.23 -14.12
CA ARG A 36 -21.38 11.51 -14.98
C ARG A 36 -21.20 12.91 -15.59
N PRO A 37 -20.83 13.02 -16.87
CA PRO A 37 -20.81 14.31 -17.57
C PRO A 37 -22.19 14.95 -17.46
N LYS A 38 -22.25 16.21 -17.02
CA LYS A 38 -23.52 16.95 -16.89
C LYS A 38 -23.74 17.73 -18.18
N SER A 39 -24.77 17.38 -18.94
CA SER A 39 -25.22 18.20 -20.08
C SER A 39 -25.80 19.54 -19.59
N HIS A 40 -26.55 19.51 -18.49
CA HIS A 40 -27.18 20.68 -17.89
C HIS A 40 -27.02 20.70 -16.37
N TRP A 41 -26.87 21.89 -15.81
CA TRP A 41 -26.89 22.16 -14.38
C TRP A 41 -27.87 23.31 -14.10
N ARG A 42 -28.90 23.04 -13.28
CA ARG A 42 -29.96 24.01 -12.97
C ARG A 42 -30.57 24.68 -14.23
N GLY A 43 -30.81 23.88 -15.27
CA GLY A 43 -31.39 24.35 -16.53
C GLY A 43 -30.44 25.12 -17.46
N ARG A 44 -29.15 25.23 -17.12
CA ARG A 44 -28.14 25.89 -17.96
C ARG A 44 -27.06 24.90 -18.39
N THR A 45 -26.51 25.09 -19.58
CA THR A 45 -25.32 24.35 -20.02
C THR A 45 -24.11 24.77 -19.17
N PRO A 46 -23.37 23.83 -18.56
CA PRO A 46 -22.16 24.15 -17.80
C PRO A 46 -21.10 24.81 -18.67
N GLN A 47 -20.34 25.75 -18.11
CA GLN A 47 -19.24 26.41 -18.81
C GLN A 47 -18.09 25.45 -19.14
N SER A 48 -17.93 24.39 -18.34
CA SER A 48 -17.04 23.26 -18.62
C SER A 48 -17.69 21.95 -18.18
N CYS A 49 -17.42 20.90 -18.94
CA CYS A 49 -17.76 19.53 -18.55
C CYS A 49 -16.47 18.73 -18.48
N ALA A 50 -16.33 17.89 -17.46
CA ALA A 50 -15.25 16.91 -17.43
C ALA A 50 -15.55 15.82 -18.47
N ASP A 51 -14.52 15.39 -19.18
CA ASP A 51 -14.62 14.26 -20.11
C ASP A 51 -14.98 12.98 -19.34
N ALA A 52 -15.67 12.06 -20.02
CA ALA A 52 -15.94 10.75 -19.45
C ALA A 52 -14.61 10.02 -19.17
N VAL A 53 -14.44 9.58 -17.93
CA VAL A 53 -13.25 8.83 -17.49
C VAL A 53 -13.61 7.35 -17.48
N ASP A 54 -12.69 6.52 -17.97
CA ASP A 54 -12.73 5.08 -17.72
C ASP A 54 -12.41 4.80 -16.25
N ALA A 55 -13.45 4.80 -15.43
CA ALA A 55 -13.31 4.53 -14.00
C ALA A 55 -12.86 3.10 -13.72
N PHE A 56 -13.14 2.13 -14.60
CA PHE A 56 -12.69 0.76 -14.39
C PHE A 56 -11.17 0.67 -14.50
N ALA A 57 -10.59 1.12 -15.61
CA ALA A 57 -9.15 1.12 -15.81
C ALA A 57 -8.42 1.94 -14.73
N CYS A 58 -8.96 3.12 -14.38
CA CYS A 58 -8.39 3.93 -13.30
C CYS A 58 -8.44 3.22 -11.94
N ASN A 59 -9.53 2.51 -11.62
CA ASN A 59 -9.67 1.79 -10.37
C ASN A 59 -8.79 0.55 -10.32
N GLU A 60 -8.62 -0.15 -11.43
CA GLU A 60 -7.72 -1.29 -11.54
C GLU A 60 -6.29 -0.86 -11.20
N VAL A 61 -5.79 0.20 -11.83
CA VAL A 61 -4.45 0.75 -11.52
C VAL A 61 -4.35 1.17 -10.05
N ARG A 62 -5.35 1.87 -9.51
CA ARG A 62 -5.37 2.26 -8.08
C ARG A 62 -5.32 1.06 -7.16
N LEU A 63 -6.08 0.02 -7.46
CA LEU A 63 -6.11 -1.22 -6.68
C LEU A 63 -4.76 -1.94 -6.75
N LEU A 64 -4.20 -2.11 -7.95
CA LEU A 64 -2.90 -2.76 -8.14
C LEU A 64 -1.77 -2.02 -7.41
N ILE A 65 -1.76 -0.68 -7.46
CA ILE A 65 -0.78 0.13 -6.71
C ILE A 65 -0.99 -0.05 -5.20
N ALA A 66 -2.23 -0.07 -4.73
CA ALA A 66 -2.52 -0.30 -3.31
C ALA A 66 -2.09 -1.71 -2.85
N LEU A 67 -2.31 -2.74 -3.68
CA LEU A 67 -1.85 -4.10 -3.41
C LEU A 67 -0.33 -4.18 -3.38
N LEU A 68 0.36 -3.54 -4.34
CA LEU A 68 1.82 -3.48 -4.33
C LEU A 68 2.35 -2.77 -3.08
N ALA A 69 1.73 -1.64 -2.69
CA ALA A 69 2.08 -0.94 -1.46
C ALA A 69 1.86 -1.82 -0.23
N TYR A 70 0.77 -2.59 -0.18
CA TYR A 70 0.51 -3.56 0.88
C TYR A 70 1.62 -4.60 0.98
N GLU A 71 2.02 -5.21 -0.14
CA GLU A 71 3.10 -6.21 -0.16
C GLU A 71 4.43 -5.62 0.31
N VAL A 72 4.79 -4.42 -0.15
CA VAL A 72 6.00 -3.71 0.30
C VAL A 72 5.96 -3.44 1.80
N MET A 73 4.82 -2.96 2.32
CA MET A 73 4.64 -2.75 3.75
C MET A 73 4.67 -4.06 4.54
N HIS A 74 4.14 -5.14 3.97
CA HIS A 74 4.14 -6.46 4.59
C HIS A 74 5.56 -7.03 4.70
N ILE A 75 6.39 -6.86 3.66
CA ILE A 75 7.82 -7.20 3.69
C ILE A 75 8.53 -6.40 4.79
N ALA A 76 8.32 -5.07 4.83
CA ALA A 76 8.92 -4.21 5.85
C ALA A 76 8.47 -4.59 7.27
N ARG A 77 7.19 -4.96 7.46
CA ARG A 77 6.65 -5.46 8.73
C ARG A 77 7.35 -6.74 9.18
N ARG A 78 7.55 -7.71 8.28
CA ARG A 78 8.29 -8.94 8.58
C ARG A 78 9.74 -8.66 8.94
N ALA A 79 10.40 -7.75 8.20
CA ALA A 79 11.77 -7.33 8.50
C ALA A 79 11.89 -6.68 9.89
N MET A 80 10.94 -5.82 10.27
CA MET A 80 10.88 -5.19 11.59
C MET A 80 10.61 -6.21 12.71
N ALA A 81 9.69 -7.16 12.48
CA ALA A 81 9.41 -8.21 13.45
C ALA A 81 10.64 -9.08 13.73
N ALA A 82 11.34 -9.49 12.66
CA ALA A 82 12.59 -10.24 12.78
C ALA A 82 13.68 -9.44 13.51
N ALA A 83 13.73 -8.12 13.30
CA ALA A 83 14.75 -7.27 13.91
C ALA A 83 14.52 -6.96 15.39
N THR A 84 13.26 -6.83 15.78
CA THR A 84 12.88 -6.35 17.13
C THR A 84 12.47 -7.49 18.05
N GLY A 85 12.27 -8.70 17.53
CA GLY A 85 11.75 -9.83 18.29
C GLY A 85 10.29 -9.65 18.75
N THR A 86 9.58 -8.64 18.24
CA THR A 86 8.20 -8.32 18.62
C THR A 86 7.28 -8.32 17.41
N GLY A 87 5.99 -8.58 17.63
CA GLY A 87 4.97 -8.47 16.58
C GLY A 87 4.80 -7.01 16.12
N TRP A 88 4.69 -6.82 14.80
CA TRP A 88 4.36 -5.53 14.18
C TRP A 88 3.07 -5.63 13.40
N SER A 89 2.13 -4.73 13.69
CA SER A 89 0.97 -4.49 12.82
C SER A 89 1.32 -3.51 11.69
N LEU A 90 0.61 -3.60 10.57
CA LEU A 90 0.77 -2.64 9.46
C LEU A 90 0.47 -1.20 9.89
N ARG A 91 -0.50 -1.01 10.79
CA ARG A 91 -0.82 0.31 11.37
C ARG A 91 0.37 0.88 12.15
N ARG A 92 0.98 0.10 13.05
CA ARG A 92 2.16 0.51 13.82
C ARG A 92 3.34 0.84 12.91
N LEU A 93 3.56 0.03 11.88
CA LEU A 93 4.59 0.29 10.87
C LEU A 93 4.34 1.62 10.16
N ARG A 94 3.12 1.85 9.67
CA ARG A 94 2.72 3.09 9.01
C ARG A 94 2.96 4.29 9.91
N GLU A 95 2.51 4.24 11.16
CA GLU A 95 2.53 5.38 12.07
C GLU A 95 3.93 5.70 12.63
N ARG A 96 4.76 4.68 12.86
CA ARG A 96 6.08 4.86 13.49
C ARG A 96 7.24 4.97 12.50
N VAL A 97 7.12 4.34 11.33
CA VAL A 97 8.23 4.23 10.37
C VAL A 97 7.98 5.07 9.12
N LEU A 98 6.76 5.02 8.55
CA LEU A 98 6.45 5.64 7.26
C LEU A 98 5.86 7.05 7.40
N ARG A 99 5.00 7.28 8.39
CA ARG A 99 4.40 8.58 8.69
C ARG A 99 5.35 9.42 9.53
N ALA A 100 6.50 9.71 8.94
CA ALA A 100 7.51 10.59 9.51
C ALA A 100 7.77 11.76 8.57
N GLY A 101 8.21 12.89 9.12
CA GLY A 101 8.70 13.98 8.29
C GLY A 101 9.87 13.49 7.45
N ALA A 102 9.76 13.61 6.14
CA ALA A 102 10.81 13.19 5.21
C ALA A 102 10.84 14.09 3.98
N ARG A 103 12.01 14.24 3.39
CA ARG A 103 12.22 14.95 2.12
C ARG A 103 12.90 14.02 1.14
N LEU A 104 12.29 13.86 -0.02
CA LEU A 104 12.87 13.14 -1.15
C LEU A 104 13.58 14.13 -2.07
N ILE A 105 14.86 13.90 -2.31
CA ILE A 105 15.69 14.70 -3.23
C ILE A 105 16.06 13.77 -4.38
N LEU A 106 15.56 14.09 -5.56
CA LEU A 106 15.85 13.36 -6.79
C LEU A 106 17.01 14.05 -7.50
N SER A 107 18.06 13.30 -7.79
CA SER A 107 19.20 13.67 -8.62
C SER A 107 19.32 12.65 -9.76
N GLY A 108 20.05 12.98 -10.83
CA GLY A 108 20.02 12.22 -12.08
C GLY A 108 20.19 10.70 -11.94
N ARG A 109 21.04 10.24 -11.01
CA ARG A 109 21.25 8.80 -10.73
C ARG A 109 20.98 8.40 -9.29
N ARG A 110 20.49 9.30 -8.45
CA ARG A 110 20.37 9.08 -7.00
C ARG A 110 19.09 9.68 -6.45
N MET A 111 18.45 8.92 -5.59
CA MET A 111 17.34 9.39 -4.77
C MET A 111 17.80 9.42 -3.32
N THR A 112 17.77 10.59 -2.70
CA THR A 112 18.16 10.77 -1.30
C THR A 112 16.91 11.06 -0.47
N LEU A 113 16.63 10.19 0.50
CA LEU A 113 15.55 10.36 1.46
C LEU A 113 16.13 10.92 2.77
N ALA A 114 15.91 12.19 3.04
CA ALA A 114 16.23 12.80 4.33
C ALA A 114 15.06 12.57 5.30
N LEU A 115 15.32 11.94 6.44
CA LEU A 115 14.32 11.53 7.42
C LEU A 115 14.41 12.39 8.69
N SER A 116 13.28 12.62 9.35
CA SER A 116 13.26 13.17 10.70
C SER A 116 14.02 12.26 11.67
N ALA A 117 14.69 12.86 12.66
CA ALA A 117 15.45 12.13 13.68
C ALA A 117 14.59 11.10 14.43
N ALA A 118 13.28 11.36 14.60
CA ALA A 118 12.35 10.44 15.24
C ALA A 118 12.18 9.10 14.52
N ALA A 119 12.35 9.07 13.19
CA ALA A 119 12.24 7.86 12.39
C ALA A 119 13.60 7.17 12.17
N ALA A 120 14.71 7.86 12.43
CA ALA A 120 16.05 7.36 12.17
C ALA A 120 16.35 6.01 12.84
N PRO A 121 15.97 5.74 14.10
CA PRO A 121 16.22 4.43 14.72
C PRO A 121 15.52 3.28 14.00
N PHE A 122 14.27 3.49 13.55
CA PHE A 122 13.53 2.47 12.82
C PHE A 122 14.14 2.21 11.45
N TRP A 123 14.52 3.28 10.74
CA TRP A 123 15.16 3.16 9.43
C TRP A 123 16.57 2.58 9.49
N ALA A 124 17.35 2.85 10.56
CA ALA A 124 18.65 2.23 10.77
C ALA A 124 18.55 0.70 10.91
N VAL A 125 17.45 0.21 11.48
CA VAL A 125 17.16 -1.22 11.61
C VAL A 125 16.60 -1.82 10.31
N LEU A 126 15.70 -1.10 9.64
CA LEU A 126 15.00 -1.58 8.45
C LEU A 126 15.88 -1.55 7.19
N TRP A 127 16.66 -0.49 7.01
CA TRP A 127 17.39 -0.22 5.77
C TRP A 127 18.37 -1.32 5.37
N PRO A 128 19.24 -1.85 6.27
CA PRO A 128 20.16 -2.93 5.90
C PRO A 128 19.45 -4.18 5.39
N ARG A 129 18.24 -4.45 5.90
CA ARG A 129 17.43 -5.60 5.47
C ARG A 129 16.85 -5.38 4.09
N ILE A 130 16.36 -4.18 3.81
CA ILE A 130 15.89 -3.81 2.47
C ILE A 130 17.04 -3.91 1.47
N THR A 131 18.24 -3.42 1.79
CA THR A 131 19.38 -3.51 0.89
C THR A 131 19.88 -4.94 0.69
N ALA A 132 19.62 -5.83 1.65
CA ALA A 132 19.93 -7.26 1.53
C ALA A 132 18.91 -8.04 0.69
N LEU A 133 17.72 -7.45 0.44
CA LEU A 133 16.80 -7.94 -0.59
C LEU A 133 17.43 -7.66 -1.95
N HIS A 134 18.36 -8.51 -2.35
CA HIS A 134 18.87 -8.51 -3.70
C HIS A 134 17.76 -9.00 -4.61
N TRP A 135 17.64 -8.36 -5.77
CA TRP A 135 16.93 -8.93 -6.89
C TRP A 135 17.71 -10.16 -7.36
N SER A 136 17.36 -11.34 -6.86
CA SER A 136 17.68 -12.60 -7.52
C SER A 136 16.76 -12.69 -8.73
N GLY A 137 17.14 -12.02 -9.82
CA GLY A 137 16.39 -12.12 -11.07
C GLY A 137 16.33 -13.56 -11.58
N PRO A 138 15.43 -13.86 -12.53
CA PRO A 138 15.56 -15.07 -13.35
C PRO A 138 16.87 -15.07 -14.16
#